data_AF-A0A0Q9T5W7-F1
#
_entry.id   AF-A0A0Q9T5W7-F1
#
_cell.length_a   1.000
_cell.length_b   1.000
_cell.length_c   1.000
_cell.angle_alpha   90.00
_cell.angle_beta   90.00
_cell.angle_gamma   90.00
#
_symmetry.space_group_name_H-M   'P 1'
#
loop_
_entity.id
_entity.type
_entity.pdbx_description
1 polymer ?
#
loop_
_entity_poly.entity_id
_entity_poly.type
_entity_poly.pdbx_seq_one_letter_code
_entity_poly.pdbx_strand_id
1 'polypeptide(L)'
;MAKRTVFLHVGPAVPGLDAPHESLRDDPALAAAGVVLPAVDQDLLDRADVEIRRRHQAFGLRRKDVEGAWAKVCRKAFKAKRDVLVCQPGLADATPDQVALAVDGLMGMRLHLVVTPPAFGTAVDGGAGLDDAAADLVGAWAPYVRRTSRIHVLPVDASVTSAELGARLARLVARARQAEHERRLAKLGRRRRDVAA
;
A
#
# COMPACT_ATOMS: atom_id res chain seq x y z
N MET A 1 -6.18 -21.88 1.09
CA MET A 1 -5.43 -20.99 0.17
C MET A 1 -4.70 -19.92 0.96
N ALA A 2 -3.51 -19.49 0.52
CA ALA A 2 -2.83 -18.36 1.15
C ALA A 2 -3.61 -17.06 0.88
N LYS A 3 -3.71 -16.20 1.90
CA LYS A 3 -4.31 -14.86 1.77
C LYS A 3 -3.50 -14.06 0.74
N ARG A 4 -4.17 -13.52 -0.29
CA ARG A 4 -3.56 -12.60 -1.26
C ARG A 4 -3.13 -11.31 -0.58
N THR A 5 -2.08 -10.68 -1.08
CA THR A 5 -1.51 -9.47 -0.49
C THR A 5 -2.00 -8.24 -1.24
N VAL A 6 -2.39 -7.21 -0.50
CA VAL A 6 -2.60 -5.85 -1.01
C VAL A 6 -1.47 -4.99 -0.47
N PHE A 7 -0.70 -4.41 -1.38
CA PHE A 7 0.22 -3.32 -1.10
C PHE A 7 -0.56 -2.02 -1.27
N LEU A 8 -0.88 -1.35 -0.18
CA LEU A 8 -1.54 -0.05 -0.20
C LEU A 8 -0.45 1.02 -0.10
N HIS A 9 -0.25 1.79 -1.16
CA HIS A 9 0.68 2.91 -1.16
C HIS A 9 -0.05 4.19 -0.74
N VAL A 10 0.39 4.77 0.37
CA VAL A 10 -0.07 6.04 0.93
C VAL A 10 1.12 6.98 1.08
N GLY A 11 0.86 8.28 1.20
CA GLY A 11 1.89 9.28 1.45
C GLY A 11 1.55 10.61 0.77
N PRO A 12 2.41 11.63 0.90
CA PRO A 12 2.27 12.84 0.12
C PRO A 12 2.22 12.49 -1.36
N ALA A 13 1.46 13.29 -2.11
CA ALA A 13 1.50 13.22 -3.57
C ALA A 13 2.96 13.38 -4.01
N VAL A 14 3.39 12.51 -4.93
CA VAL A 14 4.72 12.59 -5.52
C VAL A 14 4.70 13.78 -6.49
N PRO A 15 5.52 14.82 -6.30
CA PRO A 15 5.54 15.95 -7.20
C PRO A 15 5.79 15.50 -8.65
N GLY A 16 5.01 16.01 -9.60
CA GLY A 16 5.10 15.65 -11.01
C GLY A 16 4.42 14.32 -11.40
N LEU A 17 3.72 13.66 -10.46
CA LEU A 17 3.00 12.42 -10.72
C LEU A 17 1.56 12.49 -10.18
N ASP A 18 0.66 13.07 -10.97
CA ASP A 18 -0.72 13.34 -10.56
C ASP A 18 -1.59 12.07 -10.45
N ALA A 19 -1.33 11.06 -11.30
CA ALA A 19 -2.09 9.81 -11.36
C ALA A 19 -1.17 8.58 -11.27
N PRO A 20 -0.52 8.34 -10.11
CA PRO A 20 0.48 7.27 -9.96
C PRO A 20 -0.11 5.87 -10.20
N HIS A 21 -1.39 5.65 -9.88
CA HIS A 21 -2.03 4.36 -10.10
C HIS A 21 -2.19 4.07 -11.61
N GLU A 22 -2.58 5.08 -12.38
CA GLU A 22 -2.77 4.94 -13.81
C GLU A 22 -1.42 4.79 -14.53
N SER A 23 -0.44 5.62 -14.17
CA SER A 23 0.90 5.61 -14.78
C SER A 23 1.69 4.32 -14.52
N LEU A 24 1.36 3.58 -13.47
CA LEU A 24 2.01 2.31 -13.09
C LEU A 24 1.25 1.07 -13.54
N ARG A 25 0.07 1.20 -14.16
CA ARG A 25 -0.84 0.07 -14.42
C ARG A 25 -0.18 -1.09 -15.18
N ASP A 26 0.53 -0.74 -16.24
CA ASP A 26 1.16 -1.67 -17.16
C ASP A 26 2.69 -1.69 -16.99
N ASP A 27 3.19 -1.26 -15.83
CA ASP A 27 4.62 -1.23 -15.54
C ASP A 27 5.22 -2.65 -15.54
N PRO A 28 6.24 -2.92 -16.38
CA PRO A 28 6.77 -4.26 -16.55
C PRO A 28 7.54 -4.76 -15.31
N ALA A 29 8.14 -3.87 -14.52
CA ALA A 29 8.86 -4.26 -13.31
C ALA A 29 7.88 -4.74 -12.23
N LEU A 30 6.74 -4.08 -12.08
CA LEU A 30 5.67 -4.49 -11.17
C LEU A 30 5.06 -5.83 -11.60
N ALA A 31 4.80 -6.01 -12.90
CA ALA A 31 4.33 -7.28 -13.44
C ALA A 31 5.31 -8.43 -13.17
N ALA A 32 6.62 -8.19 -13.36
CA ALA A 32 7.69 -9.15 -13.07
C ALA A 32 7.82 -9.47 -11.57
N ALA A 33 7.58 -8.48 -10.69
CA ALA A 33 7.49 -8.69 -9.23
C ALA A 33 6.22 -9.46 -8.81
N GLY A 34 5.34 -9.77 -9.77
CA GLY A 34 4.16 -10.61 -9.60
C GLY A 34 2.99 -9.91 -8.91
N VAL A 35 2.98 -8.58 -8.94
CA VAL A 35 1.89 -7.72 -8.48
C VAL A 35 1.18 -7.11 -9.70
N VAL A 36 -0.11 -6.82 -9.58
CA VAL A 36 -0.89 -6.11 -10.60
C VAL A 36 -1.62 -4.94 -9.99
N LEU A 37 -1.89 -3.90 -10.77
CA LEU A 37 -2.78 -2.82 -10.35
C LEU A 37 -4.22 -3.18 -10.75
N PRO A 38 -5.21 -3.04 -9.84
CA PRO A 38 -6.61 -3.26 -10.20
C PRO A 38 -7.03 -2.34 -11.34
N ALA A 39 -7.86 -2.83 -12.26
CA ALA A 39 -8.40 -2.01 -13.34
C ALA A 39 -9.48 -1.03 -12.82
N VAL A 40 -9.01 0.09 -12.25
CA VAL A 40 -9.78 1.23 -11.71
C VAL A 40 -9.24 2.52 -12.31
N ASP A 41 -10.08 3.48 -12.65
CA ASP A 41 -9.65 4.80 -13.15
C ASP A 41 -9.32 5.75 -11.99
N GLN A 42 -8.66 6.87 -12.31
CA GLN A 42 -8.29 7.89 -11.33
C GLN A 42 -9.54 8.50 -10.67
N ASP A 43 -10.61 8.76 -11.43
CA ASP A 43 -11.89 9.25 -10.90
C ASP A 43 -12.45 8.39 -9.76
N LEU A 44 -12.41 7.06 -9.91
CA LEU A 44 -12.88 6.15 -8.86
C LEU A 44 -11.98 6.19 -7.62
N LEU A 45 -10.66 6.32 -7.80
CA LEU A 45 -9.71 6.48 -6.71
C LEU A 45 -9.93 7.80 -5.98
N ASP A 46 -10.13 8.90 -6.69
CA ASP A 46 -10.40 10.22 -6.12
C ASP A 46 -11.72 10.20 -5.32
N ARG A 47 -12.79 9.61 -5.86
CA ARG A 47 -14.04 9.43 -5.12
C ARG A 47 -13.87 8.54 -3.90
N ALA A 48 -13.02 7.51 -3.97
CA ALA A 48 -12.72 6.66 -2.82
C ALA A 48 -11.96 7.41 -1.72
N ASP A 49 -11.04 8.31 -2.08
CA ASP A 49 -10.38 9.20 -1.11
C ASP A 49 -11.41 10.11 -0.43
N VAL A 50 -12.25 10.78 -1.22
CA VAL A 50 -13.29 11.68 -0.72
C VAL A 50 -14.30 10.94 0.16
N GLU A 51 -14.69 9.73 -0.23
CA GLU A 51 -15.58 8.85 0.55
C GLU A 51 -14.97 8.52 1.91
N ILE A 52 -13.78 7.91 1.92
CA ILE A 52 -13.13 7.43 3.15
C ILE A 52 -12.80 8.59 4.07
N ARG A 53 -12.27 9.70 3.54
CA ARG A 53 -11.96 10.90 4.33
C ARG A 53 -13.19 11.75 4.66
N ARG A 54 -14.38 11.33 4.21
CA ARG A 54 -15.67 12.00 4.44
C ARG A 54 -15.68 13.46 3.98
N ARG A 55 -14.94 13.78 2.91
CA ARG A 55 -14.73 15.16 2.43
C ARG A 55 -15.73 15.64 1.38
N HIS A 56 -16.75 14.85 1.04
CA HIS A 56 -17.71 15.17 -0.03
C HIS A 56 -18.25 16.62 0.00
N GLN A 57 -18.60 17.16 1.17
CA GLN A 57 -19.07 18.55 1.30
C GLN A 57 -18.02 19.58 0.88
N ALA A 58 -16.75 19.37 1.23
CA ALA A 58 -15.65 20.26 0.85
C ALA A 58 -15.40 20.28 -0.66
N PHE A 59 -15.84 19.24 -1.37
CA PHE A 59 -15.76 19.13 -2.83
C PHE A 59 -17.09 19.47 -3.52
N GLY A 60 -18.10 19.98 -2.80
CA GLY A 60 -19.42 20.28 -3.36
C GLY A 60 -20.20 19.05 -3.84
N LEU A 61 -19.81 17.86 -3.39
CA LEU A 61 -20.41 16.58 -3.78
C LEU A 61 -21.46 16.14 -2.76
N ARG A 62 -22.50 15.44 -3.22
CA ARG A 62 -23.44 14.76 -2.31
C ARG A 62 -22.81 13.44 -1.88
N ARG A 63 -23.19 12.95 -0.70
CA ARG A 63 -22.73 11.64 -0.19
C ARG A 63 -22.92 10.51 -1.22
N LYS A 64 -24.08 10.46 -1.88
CA LYS A 64 -24.39 9.45 -2.90
C LYS A 64 -23.49 9.48 -4.14
N ASP A 65 -22.79 10.59 -4.38
CA ASP A 65 -21.90 10.73 -5.54
C ASP A 65 -20.55 10.01 -5.31
N VAL A 66 -20.17 9.79 -4.05
CA VAL A 66 -18.92 9.11 -3.65
C VAL A 66 -19.13 7.76 -2.97
N GLU A 67 -20.34 7.47 -2.48
CA GLU A 67 -20.65 6.26 -1.74
C GLU A 67 -20.34 4.97 -2.53
N GLY A 68 -19.62 4.06 -1.89
CA GLY A 68 -19.22 2.78 -2.43
C GLY A 68 -18.06 2.83 -3.42
N ALA A 69 -17.38 3.97 -3.58
CA ALA A 69 -16.20 4.09 -4.43
C ALA A 69 -15.06 3.19 -3.93
N TRP A 70 -14.71 3.27 -2.64
CA TRP A 70 -13.69 2.40 -2.05
C TRP A 70 -14.07 0.92 -2.13
N ALA A 71 -15.33 0.59 -1.86
CA ALA A 71 -15.83 -0.78 -2.00
C ALA A 71 -15.66 -1.34 -3.42
N LYS A 72 -15.83 -0.51 -4.47
CA LYS A 72 -15.57 -0.89 -5.86
C LYS A 72 -14.06 -1.13 -6.11
N VAL A 73 -13.19 -0.27 -5.58
CA VAL A 73 -11.72 -0.47 -5.64
C VAL A 73 -11.33 -1.80 -5.00
N CYS A 74 -11.78 -2.05 -3.76
CA CYS A 74 -11.51 -3.30 -3.05
C CYS A 74 -12.04 -4.53 -3.79
N ARG A 75 -13.24 -4.43 -4.39
CA ARG A 75 -13.82 -5.52 -5.20
C ARG A 75 -12.96 -5.83 -6.43
N LYS A 76 -12.43 -4.81 -7.11
CA LYS A 76 -11.53 -4.97 -8.26
C LYS A 76 -10.21 -5.60 -7.84
N ALA A 77 -9.64 -5.14 -6.74
CA ALA A 77 -8.47 -5.75 -6.11
C ALA A 77 -8.68 -7.24 -5.80
N PHE A 78 -9.79 -7.59 -5.16
CA PHE A 78 -10.12 -8.98 -4.86
C PHE A 78 -10.28 -9.86 -6.11
N LYS A 79 -10.93 -9.31 -7.15
CA LYS A 79 -11.17 -9.98 -8.44
C LYS A 79 -9.91 -10.15 -9.30
N ALA A 80 -8.84 -9.41 -9.06
CA ALA A 80 -7.57 -9.54 -9.79
C ALA A 80 -6.91 -10.92 -9.59
N LYS A 81 -7.30 -11.65 -8.53
CA LYS A 81 -6.82 -12.99 -8.18
C LYS A 81 -5.31 -13.13 -7.96
N ARG A 82 -4.57 -12.03 -7.90
CA ARG A 82 -3.12 -11.93 -7.66
C ARG A 82 -2.84 -11.02 -6.46
N ASP A 83 -1.58 -10.88 -6.08
CA ASP A 83 -1.19 -9.77 -5.21
C ASP A 83 -1.39 -8.46 -5.96
N VAL A 84 -1.85 -7.42 -5.26
CA VAL A 84 -2.22 -6.15 -5.88
C VAL A 84 -1.50 -4.97 -5.26
N LEU A 85 -1.23 -3.96 -6.07
CA LEU A 85 -0.77 -2.64 -5.62
C LEU A 85 -1.93 -1.65 -5.82
N VAL A 86 -2.25 -0.89 -4.79
CA VAL A 86 -3.20 0.22 -4.86
C VAL A 86 -2.47 1.47 -4.41
N CYS A 87 -2.22 2.39 -5.35
CA CYS A 87 -1.76 3.73 -5.04
C CYS A 87 -2.96 4.58 -4.65
N GLN A 88 -2.98 5.04 -3.39
CA GLN A 88 -3.99 5.94 -2.84
C GLN A 88 -3.33 6.94 -1.87
N PRO A 89 -2.54 7.90 -2.38
CA PRO A 89 -1.76 8.83 -1.56
C PRO A 89 -2.62 9.61 -0.56
N GLY A 90 -3.82 10.04 -0.98
CA GLY A 90 -4.74 10.84 -0.18
C GLY A 90 -5.14 10.23 1.17
N LEU A 91 -5.00 8.92 1.37
CA LEU A 91 -5.31 8.26 2.64
C LEU A 91 -4.19 8.32 3.69
N ALA A 92 -3.07 9.00 3.41
CA ALA A 92 -1.99 9.18 4.38
C ALA A 92 -2.48 9.79 5.69
N ASP A 93 -3.27 10.86 5.60
CA ASP A 93 -3.76 11.61 6.77
C ASP A 93 -5.15 11.15 7.24
N ALA A 94 -5.54 9.91 6.94
CA ALA A 94 -6.80 9.36 7.38
C ALA A 94 -6.82 9.26 8.92
N THR A 95 -7.93 9.68 9.55
CA THR A 95 -8.11 9.52 10.99
C THR A 95 -8.30 8.04 11.36
N PRO A 96 -8.16 7.63 12.64
CA PRO A 96 -8.32 6.23 13.04
C PRO A 96 -9.62 5.57 12.56
N ASP A 97 -10.76 6.27 12.61
CA ASP A 97 -12.05 5.76 12.13
C ASP A 97 -12.10 5.62 10.60
N GLN A 98 -11.42 6.52 9.88
CA GLN A 98 -11.33 6.48 8.42
C GLN A 98 -10.42 5.34 7.97
N VAL A 99 -9.32 5.10 8.70
CA VAL A 99 -8.46 3.93 8.49
C VAL A 99 -9.22 2.64 8.76
N ALA A 100 -9.98 2.56 9.86
CA ALA A 100 -10.81 1.40 10.17
C ALA A 100 -11.73 1.04 8.99
N LEU A 101 -12.45 2.05 8.48
CA LEU A 101 -13.34 1.93 7.34
C LEU A 101 -12.59 1.48 6.06
N ALA A 102 -11.41 2.04 5.80
CA ALA A 102 -10.60 1.65 4.66
C ALA A 102 -10.14 0.18 4.76
N VAL A 103 -9.69 -0.23 5.94
CA VAL A 103 -9.20 -1.59 6.21
C VAL A 103 -10.31 -2.63 6.15
N ASP A 104 -11.53 -2.28 6.56
CA ASP A 104 -12.71 -3.14 6.45
C ASP A 104 -13.00 -3.55 5.00
N GLY A 105 -12.83 -2.61 4.05
CA GLY A 105 -12.93 -2.90 2.61
C GLY A 105 -11.91 -3.92 2.12
N LEU A 106 -10.75 -4.02 2.80
CA LEU A 106 -9.65 -4.94 2.46
C LEU A 106 -9.74 -6.29 3.20
N MET A 107 -10.85 -6.55 3.89
CA MET A 107 -11.07 -7.85 4.53
C MET A 107 -10.92 -9.00 3.53
N GLY A 108 -10.33 -10.10 3.99
CA GLY A 108 -9.94 -11.21 3.12
C GLY A 108 -8.61 -11.03 2.37
N MET A 109 -7.97 -9.85 2.40
CA MET A 109 -6.59 -9.62 1.90
C MET A 109 -5.57 -9.34 3.00
N ARG A 110 -4.29 -9.66 2.78
CA ARG A 110 -3.19 -9.32 3.68
C ARG A 110 -2.70 -7.92 3.35
N LEU A 111 -2.89 -6.98 4.27
CA LEU A 111 -2.40 -5.61 4.10
C LEU A 111 -0.89 -5.53 4.32
N HIS A 112 -0.20 -5.00 3.32
CA HIS A 112 1.13 -4.40 3.41
C HIS A 112 0.93 -2.91 3.12
N LEU A 113 1.45 -2.05 3.99
CA LEU A 113 1.36 -0.61 3.84
C LEU A 113 2.70 -0.10 3.31
N VAL A 114 2.66 0.64 2.21
CA VAL A 114 3.81 1.32 1.63
C VAL A 114 3.62 2.80 1.88
N VAL A 115 4.56 3.45 2.56
CA VAL A 115 4.44 4.87 2.93
C VAL A 115 5.55 5.66 2.30
N THR A 116 5.19 6.68 1.53
CA THR A 116 6.12 7.72 1.13
C THR A 116 6.19 8.76 2.24
N PRO A 117 7.38 9.05 2.81
CA PRO A 117 7.51 10.11 3.81
C PRO A 117 7.37 11.50 3.14
N PRO A 118 6.91 12.53 3.88
CA PRO A 118 7.06 13.91 3.43
C PRO A 118 8.54 14.21 3.16
N ALA A 119 8.82 15.02 2.13
CA ALA A 119 10.16 15.23 1.56
C ALA A 119 11.26 15.25 2.63
N PHE A 120 12.24 14.37 2.49
CA PHE A 120 13.44 14.36 3.33
C PHE A 120 14.20 15.67 3.10
N GLY A 121 13.90 16.68 3.93
CA GLY A 121 14.84 17.75 4.19
C GLY A 121 16.04 17.15 4.90
N THR A 122 17.16 17.07 4.19
CA THR A 122 18.50 16.70 4.67
C THR A 122 18.73 15.23 5.09
N ALA A 123 19.84 14.70 4.58
CA ALA A 123 20.50 13.43 4.89
C ALA A 123 20.04 12.73 6.18
N VAL A 124 19.37 11.58 6.03
CA VAL A 124 19.49 10.54 7.04
C VAL A 124 20.79 9.81 6.73
N ASP A 125 21.85 10.22 7.41
CA ASP A 125 23.07 9.43 7.49
C ASP A 125 22.73 8.07 8.09
N GLY A 126 22.55 7.08 7.21
CA GLY A 126 23.08 5.73 7.26
C GLY A 126 23.13 4.93 8.57
N GLY A 127 22.35 5.22 9.61
CA GLY A 127 22.58 4.58 10.92
C GLY A 127 21.37 4.21 11.78
N ALA A 128 20.28 4.98 11.76
CA ALA A 128 19.09 4.67 12.57
C ALA A 128 18.08 3.86 11.74
N GLY A 129 17.72 2.67 12.23
CA GLY A 129 16.85 1.74 11.51
C GLY A 129 15.54 2.39 11.06
N LEU A 130 15.32 2.44 9.74
CA LEU A 130 14.08 2.89 9.09
C LEU A 130 12.82 2.20 9.63
N ASP A 131 12.98 1.07 10.33
CA ASP A 131 11.91 0.24 10.89
C ASP A 131 11.20 0.86 12.10
N ASP A 132 11.91 1.61 12.97
CA ASP A 132 11.30 2.28 14.13
C ASP A 132 10.61 3.60 13.72
N ALA A 133 11.21 4.34 12.79
CA ALA A 133 10.60 5.53 12.17
C ALA A 133 9.35 5.18 11.33
N ALA A 134 9.24 3.94 10.85
CA ALA A 134 8.10 3.50 10.05
C ALA A 134 6.78 3.51 10.81
N ALA A 135 6.77 3.20 12.12
CA ALA A 135 5.55 3.22 12.92
C ALA A 135 5.01 4.65 13.08
N ASP A 136 5.89 5.61 13.34
CA ASP A 136 5.55 7.03 13.46
C ASP A 136 5.06 7.61 12.12
N LEU A 137 5.67 7.18 11.01
CA LEU A 137 5.27 7.59 9.66
C LEU A 137 3.88 7.11 9.24
N VAL A 138 3.38 6.01 9.82
CA VAL A 138 2.09 5.43 9.42
C VAL A 138 0.94 5.80 10.36
N GLY A 139 1.24 6.41 11.51
CA GLY A 139 0.25 7.00 12.43
C GLY A 139 -0.96 6.08 12.69
N ALA A 140 -2.15 6.56 12.29
CA ALA A 140 -3.42 5.86 12.48
C ALA A 140 -3.49 4.46 11.82
N TRP A 141 -2.60 4.15 10.88
CA TRP A 141 -2.53 2.85 10.23
C TRP A 141 -1.80 1.78 11.04
N ALA A 142 -0.89 2.15 11.96
CA ALA A 142 -0.04 1.20 12.67
C ALA A 142 -0.83 0.05 13.35
N PRO A 143 -1.96 0.31 14.05
CA PRO A 143 -2.73 -0.75 14.72
C PRO A 143 -3.33 -1.79 13.77
N TYR A 144 -3.58 -1.41 12.51
CA TYR A 144 -4.22 -2.27 11.51
C TYR A 144 -3.23 -3.14 10.74
N VAL A 145 -1.94 -2.78 10.77
CA VAL A 145 -0.87 -3.55 10.15
C VAL A 145 -0.29 -4.52 11.18
N ARG A 146 -0.82 -5.75 11.21
CA ARG A 146 -0.50 -6.81 12.22
C ARG A 146 0.98 -7.10 12.50
N ARG A 147 1.91 -6.64 11.64
CA ARG A 147 3.35 -6.85 11.78
C ARG A 147 4.08 -5.63 11.22
N THR A 148 5.05 -5.11 11.96
CA THR A 148 5.95 -4.03 11.50
C THR A 148 6.63 -4.36 10.16
N SER A 149 7.03 -5.62 9.95
CA SER A 149 7.55 -6.13 8.66
C SER A 149 6.62 -6.01 7.43
N ARG A 150 5.41 -5.50 7.62
CA ARG A 150 4.44 -5.23 6.54
C ARG A 150 4.24 -3.73 6.30
N ILE A 151 4.93 -2.90 7.06
CA ILE A 151 5.07 -1.48 6.83
C ILE A 151 6.37 -1.31 6.04
N HIS A 152 6.31 -0.58 4.94
CA HIS A 152 7.45 -0.37 4.06
C HIS A 152 7.59 1.11 3.78
N VAL A 153 8.76 1.68 4.04
CA VAL A 153 9.04 3.09 3.72
C VAL A 153 9.59 3.16 2.30
N LEU A 154 9.03 4.05 1.49
CA LEU A 154 9.42 4.30 0.11
C LEU A 154 9.81 5.77 -0.06
N PRO A 155 11.09 6.12 0.14
CA PRO A 155 11.57 7.46 -0.12
C PRO A 155 11.44 7.81 -1.61
N VAL A 156 10.85 8.97 -1.86
CA VAL A 156 10.64 9.51 -3.21
C VAL A 156 11.16 10.93 -3.25
N ASP A 157 11.99 11.21 -4.23
CA ASP A 157 12.46 12.56 -4.53
C ASP A 157 11.46 13.28 -5.45
N ALA A 158 11.51 14.62 -5.45
CA ALA A 158 10.58 15.44 -6.23
C ALA A 158 10.77 15.31 -7.76
N SER A 159 11.83 14.64 -8.20
CA SER A 159 12.17 14.40 -9.61
C SER A 159 11.84 12.99 -10.10
N VAL A 160 11.25 12.14 -9.27
CA VAL A 160 11.07 10.74 -9.62
C VAL A 160 10.16 10.60 -10.83
N THR A 161 10.57 9.75 -11.76
CA THR A 161 9.72 9.37 -12.88
C THR A 161 8.79 8.21 -12.51
N SER A 162 7.70 8.02 -13.26
CA SER A 162 6.82 6.84 -13.07
C SER A 162 7.60 5.52 -13.18
N ALA A 163 8.54 5.42 -14.13
CA ALA A 163 9.37 4.23 -14.32
C ALA A 163 10.29 3.96 -13.11
N GLU A 164 10.90 4.99 -12.53
CA GLU A 164 11.72 4.85 -11.33
C GLU A 164 10.88 4.46 -10.11
N LEU A 165 9.68 5.06 -9.96
CA LEU A 165 8.75 4.71 -8.91
C LEU A 165 8.32 3.24 -9.03
N GLY A 166 7.94 2.80 -10.24
CA GLY A 166 7.60 1.42 -10.55
C GLY A 166 8.72 0.45 -10.21
N ALA A 167 9.96 0.76 -10.61
CA ALA A 167 11.14 -0.03 -10.27
C ALA A 167 11.42 -0.10 -8.76
N ARG A 168 11.25 1.00 -8.02
CA ARG A 168 11.41 1.02 -6.55
C ARG A 168 10.33 0.18 -5.86
N LEU A 169 9.07 0.33 -6.27
CA LEU A 169 7.95 -0.47 -5.77
C LEU A 169 8.11 -1.96 -6.08
N ALA A 170 8.56 -2.31 -7.29
CA ALA A 170 8.83 -3.70 -7.67
C ALA A 170 9.89 -4.35 -6.78
N ARG A 171 10.99 -3.62 -6.48
CA ARG A 171 12.04 -4.09 -5.54
C ARG A 171 11.49 -4.29 -4.13
N LEU A 172 10.65 -3.36 -3.65
CA LEU A 172 9.99 -3.46 -2.35
C LEU A 172 9.10 -4.70 -2.27
N VAL A 173 8.25 -4.92 -3.28
CA VAL A 173 7.37 -6.09 -3.37
C VAL A 173 8.18 -7.38 -3.39
N ALA A 174 9.26 -7.45 -4.17
CA ALA A 174 10.13 -8.62 -4.21
C ALA A 174 10.74 -8.94 -2.85
N ARG A 175 11.27 -7.92 -2.13
CA ARG A 175 11.82 -8.07 -0.77
C ARG A 175 10.76 -8.55 0.23
N ALA A 176 9.58 -7.95 0.21
CA ALA A 176 8.49 -8.33 1.10
C ALA A 176 8.04 -9.79 0.90
N ARG A 177 7.99 -10.25 -0.36
CA ARG A 177 7.66 -11.64 -0.70
C ARG A 177 8.75 -12.61 -0.25
N GLN A 178 10.01 -12.26 -0.50
CA GLN A 178 11.17 -13.05 -0.08
C GLN A 178 11.16 -13.25 1.45
N ALA A 179 10.95 -12.19 2.22
CA ALA A 179 10.86 -12.26 3.68
C ALA A 179 9.71 -13.17 4.18
N GLU A 180 8.54 -13.14 3.54
CA GLU A 180 7.43 -14.05 3.89
C GLU A 180 7.74 -15.51 3.49
N HIS A 181 8.44 -15.74 2.37
CA HIS A 181 8.91 -17.07 1.97
C HIS A 181 9.91 -17.64 2.98
N GLU A 182 10.94 -16.88 3.36
CA GLU A 182 11.94 -17.28 4.35
C GLU A 182 11.30 -17.62 5.70
N ARG A 183 10.35 -16.80 6.16
CA ARG A 183 9.58 -17.08 7.38
C ARG A 183 8.79 -18.37 7.29
N ARG A 184 8.18 -18.65 6.13
CA ARG A 184 7.44 -19.89 5.90
C ARG A 184 8.38 -21.10 5.91
N LEU A 185 9.54 -21.00 5.27
CA LEU A 185 10.57 -22.05 5.28
C LEU A 185 11.08 -22.30 6.71
N ALA A 186 11.40 -21.25 7.46
CA ALA A 186 11.83 -21.37 8.86
C ALA A 186 10.76 -22.06 9.74
N LYS A 187 9.47 -21.75 9.51
CA LYS A 187 8.37 -22.42 10.22
C LYS A 187 8.25 -23.90 9.86
N LEU A 188 8.44 -24.26 8.59
CA LEU A 188 8.42 -25.67 8.15
C LEU A 188 9.62 -26.44 8.69
N GLY A 189 10.81 -25.82 8.73
CA GLY A 189 12.00 -26.41 9.31
C GLY A 189 11.85 -26.72 10.80
N ARG A 190 11.26 -25.81 11.58
CA ARG A 190 10.91 -26.06 12.99
C ARG A 190 9.98 -27.27 13.17
N ARG A 191 8.87 -27.29 12.44
CA ARG A 191 7.90 -28.40 12.49
C ARG A 191 8.51 -29.77 12.16
N ARG A 192 9.45 -29.83 11.22
CA ARG A 192 10.13 -31.09 10.87
C ARG A 192 11.01 -31.59 12.01
N ARG A 193 11.68 -30.69 12.75
CA ARG A 193 12.47 -31.07 13.93
C ARG A 193 11.59 -31.55 15.07
N ASP A 194 10.46 -30.89 15.30
CA ASP A 194 9.51 -31.25 16.37
C ASP A 194 8.84 -32.62 16.15
N VAL A 195 8.80 -33.13 14.91
CA VAL A 195 8.25 -34.46 14.56
C VAL A 195 9.33 -35.55 14.56
N ALA A 196 10.60 -35.17 14.45
CA ALA A 196 11.74 -36.10 14.42
C ALA A 196 12.36 -36.31 15.82
N ALA A 197 11.90 -35.55 16.82
CA ALA A 197 12.24 -35.68 18.24
C ALA A 197 11.11 -36.43 18.97
#